data_AF-A0A1G7PIQ2-F1
#
_entry.id   AF-A0A1G7PIQ2-F1
#
_cell.length_a   1.000
_cell.length_b   1.000
_cell.length_c   1.000
_cell.angle_alpha   90.00
_cell.angle_beta   90.00
_cell.angle_gamma   90.00
#
_symmetry.space_group_name_H-M   'P 1'
#
loop_
_entity.id
_entity.type
_entity.pdbx_description
1 polymer ?
#
loop_
_entity_poly.entity_id
_entity_poly.type
_entity_poly.pdbx_seq_one_letter_code
_entity_poly.pdbx_strand_id
1 'polypeptide(L)'
;MFSTGQKLALLKKFYSCMKPNILKLEVNDFGFDFIDIMRKAGVVVDYVDFKKDIHKYRIRVSPAVYDYLLKHHIAQNGNVCGYFDDYANDLLCFNIDNRGMSQEETYLVAEYVYIYLKLENILPLMVESGRGYHIWVKLGEKQNNEKIYSFSRRIVGFVMDCLKDQNIDTEKVFITLYPTPGYTQGYSLRLFGSKHIRTGEFSRVVLPGIGILDENESWRYFGEYVLKTN
;
A
#
# COMPACT_ATOMS: atom_id res chain seq x y z
N MET A 1 -16.38 -10.37 13.33
CA MET A 1 -15.04 -9.74 13.32
C MET A 1 -14.03 -10.80 12.85
N PHE A 2 -13.13 -10.48 11.92
CA PHE A 2 -12.11 -11.44 11.47
C PHE A 2 -11.06 -11.66 12.58
N SER A 3 -10.72 -12.93 12.83
CA SER A 3 -9.59 -13.32 13.68
C SER A 3 -8.24 -12.91 13.07
N THR A 4 -7.18 -12.84 13.88
CA THR A 4 -5.82 -12.56 13.39
C THR A 4 -5.36 -13.55 12.32
N GLY A 5 -5.74 -14.84 12.45
CA GLY A 5 -5.44 -15.86 11.44
C GLY A 5 -6.13 -15.59 10.10
N GLN A 6 -7.39 -15.17 10.13
CA GLN A 6 -8.13 -14.79 8.91
C GLN A 6 -7.55 -13.52 8.28
N LYS A 7 -7.25 -12.49 9.07
CA LYS A 7 -6.60 -11.26 8.60
C LYS A 7 -5.26 -11.55 7.92
N LEU A 8 -4.43 -12.40 8.53
CA LEU A 8 -3.16 -12.83 7.96
C LEU A 8 -3.34 -13.54 6.60
N ALA A 9 -4.30 -14.47 6.51
CA ALA A 9 -4.59 -15.19 5.28
C ALA A 9 -5.04 -14.25 4.16
N LEU A 10 -5.88 -13.26 4.47
CA LEU A 10 -6.32 -12.22 3.52
C LEU A 10 -5.15 -11.39 2.99
N LEU A 11 -4.27 -10.90 3.88
CA LEU A 11 -3.09 -10.12 3.47
C LEU A 11 -2.16 -10.93 2.56
N LYS A 12 -1.85 -12.17 2.94
CA LYS A 12 -1.00 -13.06 2.14
C LYS A 12 -1.60 -13.34 0.76
N LYS A 13 -2.92 -13.52 0.68
CA LYS A 13 -3.62 -13.76 -0.58
C LYS A 13 -3.57 -12.52 -1.48
N PHE A 14 -3.90 -11.36 -0.93
CA PHE A 14 -3.97 -10.11 -1.68
C PHE A 14 -2.59 -9.68 -2.22
N TYR A 15 -1.56 -9.75 -1.38
CA TYR A 15 -0.20 -9.33 -1.71
C TYR A 15 0.69 -10.47 -2.24
N SER A 16 0.11 -11.58 -2.69
CA SER A 16 0.84 -12.79 -3.11
C SER A 16 1.79 -12.59 -4.30
N CYS A 17 1.59 -11.56 -5.13
CA CYS A 17 2.51 -11.23 -6.23
C CYS A 17 3.71 -10.38 -5.80
N MET A 18 3.67 -9.76 -4.61
CA MET A 18 4.79 -9.01 -4.08
C MET A 18 5.90 -9.95 -3.62
N LYS A 19 7.11 -9.43 -3.44
CA LYS A 19 8.26 -10.21 -2.95
C LYS A 19 8.02 -10.62 -1.48
N PRO A 20 7.75 -11.90 -1.19
CA PRO A 20 7.39 -12.31 0.17
C PRO A 20 8.61 -12.33 1.11
N ASN A 21 9.82 -12.33 0.55
CA ASN A 21 11.08 -12.42 1.27
C ASN A 21 11.79 -11.08 1.41
N ILE A 22 11.27 -9.97 0.86
CA ILE A 22 11.87 -8.63 0.99
C ILE A 22 10.80 -7.67 1.48
N LEU A 23 11.04 -7.01 2.61
CA LEU A 23 10.07 -6.13 3.25
C LEU A 23 10.76 -4.88 3.77
N LYS A 24 9.98 -3.82 3.94
CA LYS A 24 10.39 -2.69 4.77
C LYS A 24 9.61 -2.76 6.08
N LEU A 25 10.34 -2.77 7.18
CA LEU A 25 9.80 -2.68 8.52
C LEU A 25 9.97 -1.24 9.01
N GLU A 26 8.89 -0.59 9.43
CA GLU A 26 8.93 0.67 10.16
C GLU A 26 8.46 0.42 11.60
N VAL A 27 9.37 0.64 12.57
CA VAL A 27 9.18 0.37 14.00
C VAL A 27 9.83 1.46 14.85
N ASN A 28 9.47 1.51 16.13
CA ASN A 28 10.09 2.38 17.12
C ASN A 28 11.37 1.77 17.71
N ASP A 29 11.55 0.45 17.62
CA ASP A 29 12.76 -0.23 18.10
C ASP A 29 13.98 0.05 17.21
N PHE A 30 15.15 0.27 17.84
CA PHE A 30 16.37 0.63 17.13
C PHE A 30 17.67 0.25 17.82
N GLY A 31 18.77 0.51 17.09
CA GLY A 31 20.13 0.28 17.55
C GLY A 31 20.68 -1.09 17.15
N PHE A 32 21.94 -1.32 17.52
CA PHE A 32 22.65 -2.56 17.20
C PHE A 32 22.01 -3.78 17.89
N ASP A 33 21.51 -3.63 19.12
CA ASP A 33 20.85 -4.72 19.85
C ASP A 33 19.61 -5.23 19.12
N PHE A 34 18.79 -4.33 18.59
CA PHE A 34 17.61 -4.71 17.81
C PHE A 34 18.01 -5.41 16.50
N ILE A 35 19.06 -4.93 15.82
CA ILE A 35 19.62 -5.58 14.63
C ILE A 35 20.12 -6.99 14.95
N ASP A 36 20.78 -7.18 16.08
CA ASP A 36 21.29 -8.48 16.50
C ASP A 36 20.16 -9.45 16.89
N ILE A 37 19.08 -8.96 17.50
CA ILE A 37 17.85 -9.74 17.70
C ILE A 37 17.28 -10.20 16.36
N MET A 38 17.15 -9.29 15.38
CA MET A 38 16.67 -9.64 14.04
C MET A 38 17.56 -10.69 13.37
N ARG A 39 18.89 -10.54 13.44
CA ARG A 39 19.85 -11.50 12.88
C ARG A 39 19.75 -12.88 13.52
N LYS A 40 19.60 -12.94 14.85
CA LYS A 40 19.36 -14.20 15.59
C LYS A 40 18.07 -14.89 15.15
N ALA A 41 17.06 -14.12 14.73
CA ALA A 41 15.83 -14.64 14.14
C ALA A 41 15.95 -15.04 12.65
N GLY A 42 17.15 -14.99 12.06
CA GLY A 42 17.40 -15.34 10.66
C GLY A 42 17.06 -14.23 9.66
N VAL A 43 16.95 -12.99 10.11
CA VAL A 43 16.73 -11.82 9.25
C VAL A 43 18.05 -11.28 8.72
N VAL A 44 18.09 -10.96 7.43
CA VAL A 44 19.20 -10.22 6.82
C VAL A 44 18.78 -8.77 6.61
N VAL A 45 19.51 -7.82 7.19
CA VAL A 45 19.23 -6.39 7.05
C VAL A 45 20.02 -5.83 5.86
N ASP A 46 19.34 -5.32 4.85
CA ASP A 46 19.95 -4.76 3.64
C ASP A 46 20.34 -3.29 3.85
N TYR A 47 19.45 -2.48 4.44
CA TYR A 47 19.76 -1.11 4.84
C TYR A 47 18.94 -0.67 6.05
N VAL A 48 19.43 0.37 6.71
CA VAL A 48 18.75 1.05 7.83
C VAL A 48 18.68 2.55 7.57
N ASP A 49 17.54 3.16 7.88
CA ASP A 49 17.35 4.62 7.92
C ASP A 49 16.84 4.98 9.32
N PHE A 50 17.72 5.61 10.12
CA PHE A 50 17.40 6.05 11.47
C PHE A 50 16.88 7.49 11.42
N LYS A 51 15.59 7.68 11.69
CA LYS A 51 15.00 9.00 11.96
C LYS A 51 14.65 9.12 13.43
N LYS A 52 14.45 10.36 13.90
CA LYS A 52 14.28 10.70 15.32
C LYS A 52 13.25 9.85 16.06
N ASP A 53 12.16 9.48 15.38
CA ASP A 53 11.02 8.81 16.02
C ASP A 53 10.62 7.48 15.34
N ILE A 54 11.16 7.19 14.15
CA ILE A 54 10.79 6.01 13.35
C ILE A 54 12.02 5.49 12.64
N HIS A 55 12.25 4.19 12.76
CA HIS A 55 13.38 3.51 12.15
C HIS A 55 12.89 2.59 11.05
N LYS A 56 13.56 2.64 9.90
CA LYS A 56 13.18 1.88 8.72
C LYS A 56 14.26 0.87 8.40
N TYR A 57 13.85 -0.37 8.24
CA TYR A 57 14.74 -1.48 7.91
C TYR A 57 14.24 -2.12 6.63
N ARG A 58 15.06 -2.19 5.59
CA ARG A 58 14.82 -3.14 4.50
C ARG A 58 15.46 -4.45 4.89
N ILE A 59 14.64 -5.49 4.92
CA ILE A 59 15.01 -6.78 5.45
C ILE A 59 14.65 -7.90 4.48
N ARG A 60 15.47 -8.94 4.50
CA ARG A 60 15.18 -10.24 3.89
C ARG A 60 14.82 -11.25 4.96
N VAL A 61 13.73 -11.98 4.74
CA VAL A 61 13.10 -12.82 5.77
C VAL A 61 12.72 -14.19 5.24
N SER A 62 12.67 -15.19 6.14
CA SER A 62 12.06 -16.48 5.88
C SER A 62 10.53 -16.39 5.89
N PRO A 63 9.80 -17.38 5.34
CA PRO A 63 8.33 -17.40 5.39
C PRO A 63 7.76 -17.34 6.81
N ALA A 64 8.41 -17.99 7.78
CA ALA A 64 7.99 -17.97 9.17
C ALA A 64 8.11 -16.57 9.80
N VAL A 65 9.20 -15.86 9.50
CA VAL A 65 9.41 -14.48 9.96
C VAL A 65 8.46 -13.53 9.24
N TYR A 66 8.17 -13.73 7.96
CA TYR A 66 7.15 -12.95 7.24
C TYR A 66 5.78 -13.03 7.93
N ASP A 67 5.32 -14.24 8.24
CA ASP A 67 4.04 -14.45 8.94
C ASP A 67 4.03 -13.81 10.33
N TYR A 68 5.16 -13.86 11.05
CA TYR A 68 5.32 -13.17 12.34
C TYR A 68 5.20 -11.65 12.19
N LEU A 69 5.91 -11.05 11.23
CA LEU A 69 5.88 -9.60 11.01
C LEU A 69 4.50 -9.11 10.53
N LEU A 70 3.80 -9.90 9.72
CA LEU A 70 2.41 -9.58 9.35
C LEU A 70 1.45 -9.66 10.55
N LYS A 71 1.63 -10.61 11.46
CA LYS A 71 0.85 -10.63 12.72
C LYS A 71 1.17 -9.40 13.58
N HIS A 72 2.44 -9.00 13.64
CA HIS A 72 2.87 -7.78 14.34
C HIS A 72 2.25 -6.50 13.74
N HIS A 73 2.17 -6.44 12.41
CA HIS A 73 1.48 -5.40 11.66
C HIS A 73 -0.03 -5.33 11.99
N ILE A 74 -0.71 -6.48 11.96
CA ILE A 74 -2.15 -6.59 12.32
C ILE A 74 -2.37 -6.21 13.79
N ALA A 75 -1.43 -6.51 14.67
CA ALA A 75 -1.47 -6.15 16.08
C ALA A 75 -1.12 -4.66 16.33
N GLN A 76 -0.87 -3.87 15.29
CA GLN A 76 -0.59 -2.43 15.37
C GLN A 76 0.77 -2.08 16.02
N ASN A 77 1.67 -3.04 16.13
CA ASN A 77 2.97 -2.86 16.79
C ASN A 77 4.06 -2.38 15.81
N GLY A 78 3.74 -2.18 14.54
CA GLY A 78 4.66 -1.69 13.53
C GLY A 78 4.04 -1.70 12.14
N ASN A 79 4.76 -1.17 11.16
CA ASN A 79 4.31 -1.18 9.77
C ASN A 79 5.20 -2.08 8.93
N VAL A 80 4.56 -2.95 8.15
CA VAL A 80 5.19 -3.77 7.12
C VAL A 80 4.79 -3.16 5.79
N CYS A 81 5.78 -2.92 4.95
CA CYS A 81 5.58 -2.51 3.57
C CYS A 81 6.15 -3.58 2.63
N GLY A 82 5.41 -3.90 1.57
CA GLY A 82 5.83 -4.84 0.54
C GLY A 82 6.50 -4.15 -0.64
N TYR A 83 7.34 -4.89 -1.34
CA TYR A 83 7.92 -4.51 -2.63
C TYR A 83 7.28 -5.34 -3.74
N PHE A 84 6.96 -4.71 -4.86
CA PHE A 84 6.45 -5.41 -6.03
C PHE A 84 7.51 -6.32 -6.65
N ASP A 85 7.06 -7.36 -7.36
CA ASP A 85 7.96 -8.18 -8.18
C ASP A 85 8.61 -7.33 -9.29
N ASP A 86 9.84 -7.67 -9.65
CA ASP A 86 10.63 -6.89 -10.61
C ASP A 86 10.09 -6.97 -12.04
N TYR A 87 9.37 -8.05 -12.38
CA TYR A 87 9.01 -8.37 -13.75
C TYR A 87 7.51 -8.31 -14.00
N ALA A 88 6.71 -8.96 -13.14
CA ALA A 88 5.28 -9.09 -13.38
C ALA A 88 4.46 -9.17 -12.09
N ASN A 89 3.35 -8.44 -12.06
CA ASN A 89 2.44 -8.38 -10.92
C ASN A 89 1.00 -8.53 -11.41
N ASP A 90 0.14 -9.10 -10.58
CA ASP A 90 -1.32 -9.10 -10.79
C ASP A 90 -2.00 -8.05 -9.89
N LEU A 91 -1.21 -7.11 -9.36
CA LEU A 91 -1.64 -6.07 -8.46
C LEU A 91 -0.96 -4.77 -8.91
N LEU A 92 -1.71 -3.69 -8.89
CA LEU A 92 -1.21 -2.35 -9.11
C LEU A 92 -1.72 -1.40 -8.03
N CYS A 93 -1.05 -0.27 -7.86
CA CYS A 93 -1.45 0.75 -6.91
C CYS A 93 -1.17 2.15 -7.43
N PHE A 94 -2.14 3.05 -7.24
CA PHE A 94 -1.94 4.50 -7.30
C PHE A 94 -1.72 4.99 -5.87
N ASN A 95 -0.52 5.49 -5.56
CA ASN A 95 -0.25 6.16 -4.28
C ASN A 95 -0.37 7.67 -4.48
N ILE A 96 -1.38 8.28 -3.86
CA ILE A 96 -1.63 9.72 -3.88
C ILE A 96 -1.18 10.29 -2.54
N ASP A 97 -0.14 11.14 -2.55
CA ASP A 97 0.41 11.78 -1.35
C ASP A 97 -0.01 13.26 -1.27
N ASN A 98 -0.30 13.77 -0.08
CA ASN A 98 -0.59 15.18 0.18
C ASN A 98 0.68 16.08 0.24
N ARG A 99 1.42 16.23 -0.85
CA ARG A 99 2.65 17.06 -0.84
C ARG A 99 2.35 18.55 -1.07
N GLY A 100 1.65 19.16 -0.11
CA GLY A 100 1.30 20.59 -0.14
C GLY A 100 -0.09 20.89 -0.71
N MET A 101 -0.83 19.86 -1.11
CA MET A 101 -2.29 19.95 -1.32
C MET A 101 -3.02 19.82 0.01
N SER A 102 -4.25 20.36 0.08
CA SER A 102 -5.16 20.08 1.18
C SER A 102 -5.58 18.59 1.18
N GLN A 103 -6.15 18.13 2.29
CA GLN A 103 -6.64 16.76 2.37
C GLN A 103 -7.85 16.55 1.43
N GLU A 104 -8.69 17.56 1.27
CA GLU A 104 -9.84 17.57 0.35
C GLU A 104 -9.38 17.49 -1.12
N GLU A 105 -8.36 18.26 -1.51
CA GLU A 105 -7.76 18.17 -2.85
C GLU A 105 -7.14 16.79 -3.09
N THR A 106 -6.43 16.26 -2.10
CA THR A 106 -5.82 14.91 -2.16
C THR A 106 -6.90 13.84 -2.31
N TYR A 107 -8.02 13.98 -1.59
CA TYR A 107 -9.19 13.10 -1.72
C TYR A 107 -9.81 13.21 -3.12
N LEU A 108 -9.97 14.42 -3.64
CA LEU A 108 -10.55 14.65 -4.97
C LEU A 108 -9.72 13.96 -6.07
N VAL A 109 -8.39 14.08 -6.02
CA VAL A 109 -7.49 13.36 -6.94
C VAL A 109 -7.72 11.84 -6.86
N ALA A 110 -7.80 11.30 -5.64
CA ALA A 110 -8.01 9.88 -5.43
C ALA A 110 -9.41 9.43 -5.88
N GLU A 111 -10.43 10.25 -5.67
CA GLU A 111 -11.80 10.01 -6.11
C GLU A 111 -11.89 9.96 -7.64
N TYR A 112 -11.23 10.86 -8.37
CA TYR A 112 -11.20 10.79 -9.84
C TYR A 112 -10.54 9.52 -10.38
N VAL A 113 -9.44 9.07 -9.77
CA VAL A 113 -8.82 7.77 -10.11
C VAL A 113 -9.81 6.62 -9.86
N TYR A 114 -10.47 6.64 -8.69
CA TYR A 114 -11.46 5.61 -8.33
C TYR A 114 -12.64 5.59 -9.31
N ILE A 115 -13.22 6.75 -9.63
CA ILE A 115 -14.35 6.89 -10.56
C ILE A 115 -13.97 6.39 -11.95
N TYR A 116 -12.80 6.79 -12.47
CA TYR A 116 -12.36 6.32 -13.78
C TYR A 116 -12.27 4.79 -13.85
N LEU A 117 -11.64 4.18 -12.84
CA LEU A 117 -11.56 2.72 -12.75
C LEU A 117 -12.96 2.07 -12.73
N LYS A 118 -13.91 2.64 -11.98
CA LYS A 118 -15.30 2.16 -11.94
C LYS A 118 -16.03 2.28 -13.28
N LEU A 119 -15.82 3.38 -14.01
CA LEU A 119 -16.40 3.58 -15.35
C LEU A 119 -15.87 2.55 -16.36
N GLU A 120 -14.61 2.15 -16.22
CA GLU A 120 -13.99 1.07 -17.01
C GLU A 120 -14.36 -0.34 -16.50
N ASN A 121 -15.33 -0.46 -15.60
CA ASN A 121 -15.75 -1.73 -14.96
C ASN A 121 -14.62 -2.45 -14.20
N ILE A 122 -13.61 -1.71 -13.76
CA ILE A 122 -12.53 -2.21 -12.91
C ILE A 122 -12.94 -1.98 -11.45
N LEU A 123 -12.64 -2.93 -10.58
CA LEU A 123 -12.98 -2.85 -9.16
C LEU A 123 -11.77 -2.30 -8.36
N PRO A 124 -11.74 -1.00 -8.02
CA PRO A 124 -10.72 -0.44 -7.14
C PRO A 124 -11.00 -0.71 -5.65
N LEU A 125 -9.94 -0.76 -4.86
CA LEU A 125 -9.95 -0.70 -3.41
C LEU A 125 -9.19 0.56 -2.97
N MET A 126 -9.92 1.57 -2.47
CA MET A 126 -9.34 2.81 -1.96
C MET A 126 -9.12 2.73 -0.44
N VAL A 127 -7.93 3.08 0.02
CA VAL A 127 -7.49 2.94 1.40
C VAL A 127 -6.74 4.20 1.84
N GLU A 128 -7.01 4.70 3.05
CA GLU A 128 -6.21 5.77 3.66
C GLU A 128 -4.79 5.28 3.98
N SER A 129 -3.78 6.00 3.51
CA SER A 129 -2.37 5.65 3.72
C SER A 129 -1.71 6.41 4.89
N GLY A 130 -2.47 7.28 5.57
CA GLY A 130 -2.03 8.15 6.67
C GLY A 130 -1.49 9.51 6.22
N ARG A 131 -1.18 9.68 4.93
CA ARG A 131 -0.78 10.98 4.31
C ARG A 131 -1.45 11.18 2.94
N GLY A 132 -2.54 10.49 2.70
CA GLY A 132 -3.20 10.41 1.40
C GLY A 132 -3.84 9.05 1.22
N TYR A 133 -3.81 8.52 -0.02
CA TYR A 133 -4.60 7.36 -0.40
C TYR A 133 -3.79 6.35 -1.24
N HIS A 134 -4.03 5.07 -0.98
CA HIS A 134 -3.66 3.98 -1.87
C HIS A 134 -4.92 3.50 -2.59
N ILE A 135 -4.88 3.45 -3.92
CA ILE A 135 -5.94 2.84 -4.72
C ILE A 135 -5.36 1.59 -5.36
N TRP A 136 -5.78 0.44 -4.84
CA TRP A 136 -5.33 -0.86 -5.31
C TRP A 136 -6.28 -1.43 -6.36
N VAL A 137 -5.72 -2.13 -7.34
CA VAL A 137 -6.48 -2.92 -8.31
C VAL A 137 -5.82 -4.28 -8.46
N LYS A 138 -6.60 -5.34 -8.24
CA LYS A 138 -6.21 -6.71 -8.55
C LYS A 138 -6.60 -7.05 -9.99
N LEU A 139 -5.66 -7.59 -10.75
CA LEU A 139 -5.81 -8.10 -12.10
C LEU A 139 -6.09 -9.59 -12.05
N GLY A 140 -6.80 -10.13 -13.06
CA GLY A 140 -7.11 -11.56 -13.13
C GLY A 140 -5.88 -12.45 -13.35
N GLU A 141 -4.79 -11.89 -13.88
CA GLU A 141 -3.53 -12.59 -14.08
C GLU A 141 -2.34 -11.62 -13.95
N LYS A 142 -1.13 -12.17 -13.81
CA LYS A 142 0.09 -11.35 -13.75
C LYS A 142 0.36 -10.70 -15.11
N GLN A 143 0.58 -9.40 -15.09
CA GLN A 143 0.97 -8.61 -16.24
C GLN A 143 2.40 -8.10 -16.07
N ASN A 144 3.10 -7.93 -17.19
CA ASN A 144 4.41 -7.29 -17.20
C ASN A 144 4.30 -5.85 -16.65
N ASN A 145 5.26 -5.44 -15.82
CA ASN A 145 5.26 -4.14 -15.15
C ASN A 145 5.17 -2.94 -16.12
N GLU A 146 5.73 -3.02 -17.33
CA GLU A 146 5.61 -1.99 -18.37
C GLU A 146 4.16 -1.81 -18.85
N LYS A 147 3.43 -2.92 -19.02
CA LYS A 147 2.02 -2.88 -19.41
C LYS A 147 1.18 -2.24 -18.33
N ILE A 148 1.41 -2.63 -17.07
CA ILE A 148 0.73 -2.05 -15.90
C ILE A 148 1.01 -0.55 -15.83
N TYR A 149 2.27 -0.15 -15.96
CA TYR A 149 2.66 1.25 -15.87
C TYR A 149 2.06 2.10 -17.01
N SER A 150 2.09 1.61 -18.25
CA SER A 150 1.46 2.26 -19.41
C SER A 150 -0.06 2.43 -19.22
N PHE A 151 -0.72 1.41 -18.68
CA PHE A 151 -2.14 1.45 -18.35
C PHE A 151 -2.42 2.51 -17.27
N SER A 152 -1.70 2.46 -16.15
CA SER A 152 -1.86 3.42 -15.05
C SER A 152 -1.56 4.85 -15.45
N ARG A 153 -0.61 5.08 -16.35
CA ARG A 153 -0.32 6.41 -16.92
C ARG A 153 -1.47 7.00 -17.72
N ARG A 154 -2.23 6.18 -18.46
CA ARG A 154 -3.40 6.66 -19.20
C ARG A 154 -4.50 7.14 -18.26
N ILE A 155 -4.71 6.41 -17.17
CA ILE A 155 -5.64 6.81 -16.10
C ILE A 155 -5.21 8.15 -15.49
N VAL A 156 -3.92 8.28 -15.13
CA VAL A 156 -3.41 9.55 -14.60
C VAL A 156 -3.58 10.69 -15.60
N GLY A 157 -3.33 10.47 -16.89
CA GLY A 157 -3.56 11.47 -17.93
C GLY A 157 -5.01 11.98 -17.92
N PHE A 158 -5.98 11.06 -17.94
CA PHE A 158 -7.40 11.42 -17.85
C PHE A 158 -7.73 12.21 -16.58
N VAL A 159 -7.25 11.72 -15.42
CA VAL A 159 -7.49 12.38 -14.13
C VAL A 159 -6.91 13.79 -14.11
N MET A 160 -5.70 14.00 -14.64
CA MET A 160 -5.09 15.31 -14.72
C MET A 160 -5.89 16.27 -15.61
N ASP A 161 -6.46 15.78 -16.71
CA ASP A 161 -7.30 16.62 -17.57
C ASP A 161 -8.62 16.99 -16.89
N CYS A 162 -9.28 16.05 -16.19
CA CYS A 162 -10.45 16.37 -15.37
C CYS A 162 -10.15 17.40 -14.27
N LEU A 163 -8.99 17.29 -13.61
CA LEU A 163 -8.58 18.23 -12.57
C LEU A 163 -8.32 19.63 -13.13
N LYS A 164 -7.72 19.75 -14.32
CA LYS A 164 -7.55 21.05 -15.01
C LYS A 164 -8.89 21.69 -15.33
N ASP A 165 -9.86 20.91 -15.81
CA ASP A 165 -11.21 21.40 -16.12
C ASP A 165 -11.94 21.93 -14.86
N GLN A 166 -11.54 21.47 -13.67
CA GLN A 166 -12.02 21.95 -12.37
C GLN A 166 -11.16 23.08 -11.78
N ASN A 167 -10.20 23.63 -12.53
CA ASN A 167 -9.22 24.63 -12.08
C ASN A 167 -8.36 24.18 -10.88
N ILE A 168 -8.12 22.88 -10.72
CA ILE A 168 -7.19 22.36 -9.72
C ILE A 168 -5.76 22.49 -10.26
N ASP A 169 -4.86 22.98 -9.41
CA ASP A 169 -3.44 23.12 -9.71
C ASP A 169 -2.75 21.74 -9.81
N THR A 170 -2.66 21.23 -11.04
CA THR A 170 -2.07 19.91 -11.31
C THR A 170 -0.58 19.81 -11.01
N GLU A 171 0.15 20.93 -10.85
CA GLU A 171 1.57 20.89 -10.49
C GLU A 171 1.79 20.39 -9.06
N LYS A 172 0.76 20.50 -8.21
CA LYS A 172 0.76 20.00 -6.84
C LYS A 172 0.27 18.56 -6.71
N VAL A 173 -0.15 17.93 -7.80
CA VAL A 173 -0.72 16.57 -7.77
C VAL A 173 0.39 15.52 -7.84
N PHE A 174 0.51 14.70 -6.78
CA PHE A 174 1.54 13.67 -6.69
C PHE A 174 0.92 12.27 -6.68
N ILE A 175 0.85 11.64 -7.86
CA ILE A 175 0.43 10.26 -8.02
C ILE A 175 1.66 9.41 -8.38
N THR A 176 2.09 8.56 -7.45
CA THR A 176 3.15 7.57 -7.71
C THR A 176 2.50 6.25 -8.13
N LEU A 177 2.97 5.70 -9.25
CA LEU A 177 2.42 4.49 -9.85
C LEU A 177 3.21 3.25 -9.41
N TYR A 178 2.51 2.16 -9.12
CA TYR A 178 3.14 0.91 -8.74
C TYR A 178 2.54 -0.28 -9.50
N PRO A 179 3.37 -1.23 -9.94
CA PRO A 179 4.83 -1.18 -10.02
C PRO A 179 5.34 -0.09 -11.01
N THR A 180 6.47 0.55 -10.70
CA THR A 180 7.21 1.42 -11.64
C THR A 180 8.36 0.62 -12.26
N PRO A 181 8.43 0.47 -13.59
CA PRO A 181 9.51 -0.24 -14.26
C PRO A 181 10.89 0.36 -13.95
N GLY A 182 11.89 -0.50 -13.75
CA GLY A 182 13.26 -0.08 -13.42
C GLY A 182 13.48 0.43 -11.98
N TYR A 183 12.42 0.62 -11.18
CA TYR A 183 12.49 1.20 -9.83
C TYR A 183 11.82 0.37 -8.73
N THR A 184 11.60 -0.93 -8.95
CA THR A 184 10.91 -1.85 -8.01
C THR A 184 11.68 -2.10 -6.70
N GLN A 185 12.99 -1.82 -6.66
CA GLN A 185 13.79 -2.01 -5.44
C GLN A 185 13.77 -0.81 -4.48
N GLY A 186 13.43 0.39 -4.96
CA GLY A 186 13.52 1.62 -4.17
C GLY A 186 12.25 1.97 -3.41
N TYR A 187 11.10 1.41 -3.80
CA TYR A 187 9.81 1.85 -3.29
C TYR A 187 8.96 0.68 -2.78
N SER A 188 8.56 0.79 -1.53
CA SER A 188 7.67 -0.14 -0.84
C SER A 188 6.38 0.55 -0.42
N LEU A 189 5.25 -0.15 -0.44
CA LEU A 189 3.97 0.37 0.03
C LEU A 189 3.54 -0.32 1.32
N ARG A 190 3.06 0.48 2.29
CA ARG A 190 2.46 -0.03 3.53
C ARG A 190 1.26 -0.89 3.18
N LEU A 191 1.26 -2.11 3.72
CA LEU A 191 0.16 -3.05 3.57
C LEU A 191 -1.07 -2.55 4.35
N PHE A 192 -2.25 -2.91 3.88
CA PHE A 192 -3.50 -2.66 4.59
C PHE A 192 -3.51 -3.38 5.94
N GLY A 193 -4.17 -2.78 6.93
CA GLY A 193 -4.49 -3.42 8.20
C GLY A 193 -3.70 -2.92 9.41
N SER A 194 -3.04 -1.76 9.30
CA SER A 194 -2.29 -1.16 10.42
C SER A 194 -2.47 0.36 10.54
N LYS A 195 -2.23 0.85 11.75
CA LYS A 195 -2.06 2.26 12.12
C LYS A 195 -0.71 2.74 11.64
N HIS A 196 -0.68 3.92 11.04
CA HIS A 196 0.57 4.49 10.55
C HIS A 196 1.43 4.84 11.76
N ILE A 197 2.65 4.32 11.84
CA ILE A 197 3.47 4.46 13.05
C ILE A 197 3.72 5.93 13.42
N ARG A 198 3.76 6.82 12.41
CA ARG A 198 3.85 8.28 12.61
C ARG A 198 2.56 8.98 13.02
N THR A 199 1.43 8.68 12.38
CA THR A 199 0.20 9.49 12.51
C THR A 199 -0.81 8.83 13.43
N GLY A 200 -0.64 7.55 13.77
CA GLY A 200 -1.59 6.74 14.52
C GLY A 200 -2.83 6.34 13.72
N GLU A 201 -2.94 6.76 12.46
CA GLU A 201 -4.13 6.55 11.65
C GLU A 201 -4.17 5.16 11.03
N PHE A 202 -5.24 4.42 11.31
CA PHE A 202 -5.53 3.13 10.71
C PHE A 202 -5.78 3.29 9.20
N SER A 203 -5.32 2.32 8.41
CA SER A 203 -5.57 2.27 6.98
C SER A 203 -7.03 1.91 6.66
N ARG A 204 -7.96 2.85 6.82
CA ARG A 204 -9.38 2.61 6.58
C ARG A 204 -9.70 2.47 5.11
N VAL A 205 -10.69 1.66 4.78
CA VAL A 205 -11.29 1.60 3.43
C VAL A 205 -12.17 2.83 3.25
N VAL A 206 -12.02 3.49 2.11
CA VAL A 206 -12.82 4.64 1.71
C VAL A 206 -13.78 4.21 0.61
N LEU A 207 -15.05 4.58 0.78
CA LEU A 207 -16.08 4.40 -0.22
C LEU A 207 -16.50 5.78 -0.74
N PRO A 208 -15.96 6.23 -1.88
CA PRO A 208 -16.27 7.55 -2.42
C PRO A 208 -17.77 7.80 -2.53
N GLY A 209 -18.20 9.00 -2.10
CA GLY A 209 -19.62 9.39 -2.02
C GLY A 209 -20.43 8.76 -0.86
N ILE A 210 -19.87 7.81 -0.10
CA ILE A 210 -20.55 7.17 1.04
C ILE A 210 -19.85 7.56 2.35
N GLY A 211 -18.52 7.43 2.41
CA GLY A 211 -17.73 7.76 3.60
C GLY A 211 -16.57 6.81 3.84
N ILE A 212 -15.98 6.92 5.03
CA ILE A 212 -14.83 6.13 5.46
C ILE A 212 -15.32 5.06 6.44
N LEU A 213 -14.96 3.80 6.19
CA LEU A 213 -15.35 2.67 7.03
C LEU A 213 -14.53 2.63 8.32
N ASP A 214 -15.12 2.16 9.42
CA ASP A 214 -14.35 1.89 10.64
C ASP A 214 -13.36 0.72 10.44
N GLU A 215 -12.55 0.39 11.45
CA GLU A 215 -11.56 -0.70 11.33
C GLU A 215 -12.21 -2.06 11.02
N ASN A 216 -13.32 -2.40 11.68
CA ASN A 216 -13.97 -3.71 11.52
C ASN A 216 -14.64 -3.83 10.16
N GLU A 217 -15.33 -2.77 9.74
CA GLU A 217 -15.95 -2.67 8.43
C GLU A 217 -14.91 -2.64 7.31
N SER A 218 -13.78 -1.96 7.51
CA SER A 218 -12.65 -1.96 6.58
C SER A 218 -12.11 -3.37 6.38
N TRP A 219 -11.88 -4.13 7.46
CA TRP A 219 -11.46 -5.53 7.35
C TRP A 219 -12.50 -6.41 6.65
N ARG A 220 -13.79 -6.19 6.94
CA ARG A 220 -14.89 -6.91 6.27
C ARG A 220 -14.89 -6.64 4.76
N TYR A 221 -14.88 -5.37 4.37
CA TYR A 221 -14.87 -4.96 2.98
C TYR A 221 -13.63 -5.45 2.25
N PHE A 222 -12.45 -5.33 2.87
CA PHE A 222 -11.20 -5.87 2.32
C PHE A 222 -11.31 -7.38 2.06
N GLY A 223 -11.86 -8.14 3.01
CA GLY A 223 -12.11 -9.57 2.84
C GLY A 223 -13.02 -9.87 1.65
N GLU A 224 -14.14 -9.16 1.52
CA GLU A 224 -15.07 -9.30 0.39
C GLU A 224 -14.40 -8.95 -0.94
N TYR A 225 -13.61 -7.87 -0.98
CA TYR A 225 -12.85 -7.45 -2.16
C TYR A 225 -11.86 -8.55 -2.59
N VAL A 226 -11.08 -9.08 -1.65
CA VAL A 226 -10.11 -10.15 -1.92
C VAL A 226 -10.81 -11.42 -2.41
N LEU A 227 -12.00 -11.74 -1.91
CA LEU A 227 -12.75 -12.91 -2.38
C LEU A 227 -13.37 -12.73 -3.77
N LYS A 228 -13.73 -11.51 -4.17
CA LYS A 228 -14.32 -11.20 -5.49
C LYS A 228 -13.30 -11.08 -6.61
N THR A 229 -12.03 -10.81 -6.27
CA THR A 229 -10.96 -10.52 -7.24
C THR A 229 -9.94 -11.65 -7.39
N ASN A 230 -10.22 -12.81 -6.79
CA ASN A 230 -9.52 -14.07 -7.03
C ASN A 230 -10.47 -15.08 -7.66
#